data_AF-A0A2H1WMQ4-F1
#
_entry.id   AF-A0A2H1WMQ4-F1
#
_cell.length_a   1.000
_cell.length_b   1.000
_cell.length_c   1.000
_cell.angle_alpha   90.00
_cell.angle_beta   90.00
_cell.angle_gamma   90.00
#
_symmetry.space_group_name_H-M   'P 1'
#
loop_
_entity.id
_entity.type
_entity.pdbx_description
1 polymer ?
#
loop_
_entity_poly.entity_id
_entity_poly.type
_entity_poly.pdbx_seq_one_letter_code
_entity_poly.pdbx_strand_id
1 'polypeptide(L)'
;MSVCRYDLGSGEVVIIANHTKVDDGLWHRARATRNRQAGVLEVDGLGSVGKVSPGKLKQLNTENGLYIGGLPSIELNTQGRYSRGLVGCVSQISLSGDFDIPLSLSKLPHTITNNVGRCAP
;
A
#
# COMPACT_ATOMS: atom_id res chain seq x y z
N MET A 1 -11.43 -8.28 0.98
CA MET A 1 -11.42 -7.30 -0.12
C MET A 1 -10.21 -6.39 0.06
N SER A 2 -9.43 -6.23 -1.00
CA SER A 2 -8.23 -5.39 -1.02
C SER A 2 -8.49 -4.14 -1.85
N VAL A 3 -7.97 -2.99 -1.40
CA VAL A 3 -8.24 -1.68 -2.03
C VAL A 3 -6.94 -0.93 -2.28
N CYS A 4 -6.79 -0.40 -3.49
CA CYS A 4 -5.71 0.52 -3.85
C CYS A 4 -6.31 1.85 -4.31
N ARG A 5 -5.75 2.97 -3.84
CA ARG A 5 -6.22 4.33 -4.14
C ARG A 5 -5.05 5.22 -4.51
N TYR A 6 -5.28 6.13 -5.45
CA TYR A 6 -4.37 7.23 -5.73
C TYR A 6 -5.11 8.40 -6.40
N ASP A 7 -4.57 9.60 -6.25
CA ASP A 7 -5.03 10.82 -6.92
C ASP A 7 -3.82 11.48 -7.60
N LEU A 8 -4.00 11.93 -8.83
CA LEU A 8 -2.96 12.63 -9.61
C LEU A 8 -3.21 14.15 -9.69
N GLY A 9 -4.15 14.68 -8.90
CA GLY A 9 -4.58 16.08 -8.87
C GLY A 9 -5.87 16.36 -9.66
N SER A 10 -6.55 15.32 -10.16
CA SER A 10 -7.79 15.43 -10.94
C SER A 10 -8.92 14.56 -10.37
N GLY A 11 -8.73 13.99 -9.18
CA GLY A 11 -9.68 13.14 -8.49
C GLY A 11 -9.12 11.75 -8.20
N GLU A 12 -9.58 11.17 -7.10
CA GLU A 12 -9.18 9.84 -6.64
C GLU A 12 -9.73 8.73 -7.56
N VAL A 13 -8.90 7.72 -7.80
CA VAL A 13 -9.35 6.42 -8.33
C VAL A 13 -9.25 5.35 -7.26
N VAL A 14 -10.23 4.44 -7.26
CA VAL A 14 -10.37 3.37 -6.26
C VAL A 14 -10.45 2.03 -6.95
N ILE A 15 -9.39 1.24 -6.85
CA ILE A 15 -9.28 -0.12 -7.41
C ILE A 15 -9.61 -1.11 -6.30
N ILE A 16 -10.51 -2.05 -6.58
CA ILE A 16 -11.06 -2.99 -5.62
C ILE A 16 -10.86 -4.40 -6.14
N ALA A 17 -10.11 -5.23 -5.42
CA ALA A 17 -9.99 -6.66 -5.66
C ALA A 17 -10.77 -7.42 -4.58
N ASN A 18 -11.77 -8.19 -5.00
CA ASN A 18 -12.67 -8.92 -4.10
C ASN A 18 -12.59 -10.45 -4.23
N HIS A 19 -11.71 -10.96 -5.11
CA HIS A 19 -11.56 -12.39 -5.37
C HIS A 19 -10.85 -13.14 -4.23
N THR A 20 -10.02 -12.45 -3.45
CA THR A 20 -9.27 -13.03 -2.33
C THR A 20 -9.66 -12.38 -1.01
N LYS A 21 -9.97 -13.21 -0.01
CA LYS A 21 -10.02 -12.81 1.39
C LYS A 21 -8.58 -12.72 1.90
N VAL A 22 -8.24 -11.63 2.60
CA VAL A 22 -6.86 -11.36 3.07
C VAL A 22 -6.75 -11.21 4.59
N ASP A 23 -7.89 -11.29 5.26
CA ASP A 23 -8.09 -11.23 6.71
C ASP A 23 -8.35 -12.64 7.28
N ASP A 24 -7.65 -13.64 6.77
CA ASP A 24 -7.78 -15.06 7.15
C ASP A 24 -6.60 -15.58 7.98
N GLY A 25 -5.60 -14.74 8.24
CA GLY A 25 -4.40 -15.09 9.02
C GLY A 25 -3.29 -15.76 8.21
N LEU A 26 -3.44 -15.88 6.89
CA LEU A 26 -2.44 -16.44 5.99
C LEU A 26 -1.57 -15.37 5.34
N TRP A 27 -0.46 -15.80 4.74
CA TRP A 27 0.40 -14.92 3.96
C TRP A 27 -0.20 -14.66 2.59
N HIS A 28 -0.34 -13.37 2.25
CA HIS A 28 -0.81 -12.92 0.94
C HIS A 28 0.23 -12.04 0.26
N ARG A 29 0.21 -12.03 -1.07
CA ARG A 29 1.01 -11.12 -1.89
C ARG A 29 0.11 -10.18 -2.66
N ALA A 30 0.13 -8.90 -2.30
CA ALA A 30 -0.53 -7.84 -3.05
C ALA A 30 0.48 -7.11 -3.95
N ARG A 31 0.14 -6.93 -5.23
CA ARG A 31 0.93 -6.16 -6.20
C ARG A 31 0.08 -5.03 -6.78
N ALA A 32 0.52 -3.80 -6.55
CA ALA A 32 -0.06 -2.61 -7.16
C ALA A 32 0.92 -2.05 -8.18
N THR A 33 0.51 -1.94 -9.44
CA THR A 33 1.31 -1.34 -10.51
C THR A 33 0.59 -0.14 -11.09
N ARG A 34 1.32 0.95 -11.38
CA ARG A 34 0.76 2.13 -12.04
C ARG A 34 1.61 2.51 -13.24
N ASN A 35 0.96 2.65 -14.40
CA ASN A 35 1.53 3.25 -15.59
C ASN A 35 0.73 4.52 -15.94
N ARG A 36 1.31 5.70 -15.66
CA ARG A 36 0.64 7.00 -15.84
C ARG A 36 -0.70 7.03 -15.09
N GLN A 37 -1.83 7.07 -15.80
CA GLN A 37 -3.16 7.08 -15.20
C GLN A 37 -3.69 5.69 -14.87
N ALA A 38 -3.18 4.65 -15.51
CA ALA A 38 -3.68 3.29 -15.37
C ALA A 38 -3.03 2.60 -14.16
N GLY A 39 -3.85 2.15 -13.23
CA GLY A 39 -3.45 1.39 -12.06
C GLY A 39 -4.05 0.00 -12.11
N VAL A 40 -3.32 -0.98 -11.61
CA VAL A 40 -3.74 -2.38 -11.53
C VAL A 40 -3.43 -2.90 -10.12
N LEU A 41 -4.39 -3.61 -9.54
CA LEU A 41 -4.25 -4.33 -8.28
C LEU A 41 -4.43 -5.84 -8.55
N GLU A 42 -3.45 -6.61 -8.09
CA GLU A 42 -3.44 -8.07 -8.13
C GLU A 42 -3.17 -8.60 -6.72
N VAL A 43 -3.86 -9.67 -6.32
CA VAL A 43 -3.71 -10.33 -5.02
C VAL A 43 -3.49 -11.82 -5.26
N ASP A 44 -2.41 -12.37 -4.71
CA ASP A 44 -2.02 -13.79 -4.81
C ASP A 44 -1.82 -14.32 -6.23
N GLY A 45 -1.61 -13.43 -7.21
CA GLY A 45 -1.58 -13.80 -8.63
C GLY A 45 -2.95 -14.18 -9.20
N LEU A 46 -4.03 -14.01 -8.44
CA LEU A 46 -5.39 -14.38 -8.81
C LEU A 46 -6.15 -13.16 -9.33
N GLY A 47 -6.19 -13.03 -10.66
CA GLY A 47 -6.91 -11.96 -11.33
C GLY A 47 -6.30 -10.57 -11.08
N SER A 48 -6.46 -9.70 -12.06
CA SER A 48 -5.99 -8.31 -11.97
C SER A 48 -7.15 -7.36 -12.21
N VAL A 49 -7.37 -6.42 -11.30
CA VAL A 49 -8.39 -5.37 -11.47
C VAL A 49 -7.70 -4.06 -11.82
N GLY A 50 -8.07 -3.48 -12.96
CA GLY A 50 -7.50 -2.22 -13.45
C GLY A 50 -8.50 -1.07 -13.42
N LYS A 51 -8.03 0.15 -13.12
CA LYS A 51 -8.78 1.39 -13.36
C LYS A 51 -7.87 2.52 -13.84
N VAL A 52 -8.48 3.54 -14.40
CA VAL A 52 -7.80 4.75 -14.89
C VAL A 52 -8.23 5.93 -14.04
N SER A 53 -7.28 6.73 -13.57
CA SER A 53 -7.58 7.97 -12.85
C SER A 53 -8.20 9.04 -13.75
N PRO A 54 -9.15 9.84 -13.23
CA PRO A 54 -9.81 10.89 -14.01
C PRO A 54 -8.83 11.97 -14.50
N GLY A 55 -9.29 12.75 -15.49
CA GLY A 55 -8.55 13.89 -16.03
C GLY A 55 -7.44 13.50 -17.02
N LYS A 56 -6.40 14.35 -17.09
CA LYS A 56 -5.24 14.19 -18.00
C LYS A 56 -3.90 14.12 -17.29
N LEU A 57 -3.88 14.32 -15.97
CA LEU A 57 -2.66 14.30 -15.15
C LEU A 57 -2.12 12.88 -15.03
N LYS A 58 -0.79 12.73 -15.04
CA LYS A 58 -0.09 11.44 -15.16
C LYS A 58 1.01 11.24 -14.11
N GLN A 59 1.51 12.33 -13.55
CA GLN A 59 2.58 12.32 -12.56
C GLN A 59 1.98 12.31 -11.16
N LEU A 60 2.64 11.57 -10.28
CA LEU A 60 2.36 11.55 -8.85
C LEU A 60 3.60 12.13 -8.17
N ASN A 61 3.43 13.26 -7.49
CA ASN A 61 4.49 13.89 -6.70
C ASN A 61 4.13 13.70 -5.23
N THR A 62 5.01 13.04 -4.49
CA THR A 62 4.84 12.81 -3.05
C THR A 62 5.96 13.52 -2.31
N GLU A 63 5.62 14.47 -1.45
CA GLU A 63 6.59 15.19 -0.61
C GLU A 63 6.87 14.45 0.71
N ASN A 64 6.00 13.48 1.05
CA ASN A 64 6.05 12.75 2.30
C ASN A 64 6.82 11.42 2.17
N GLY A 65 7.32 10.93 3.30
CA GLY A 65 7.97 9.62 3.39
C GLY A 65 7.01 8.44 3.15
N LEU A 66 7.59 7.24 3.06
CA LEU A 66 6.84 5.99 2.98
C LEU A 66 6.41 5.54 4.37
N TYR A 67 5.11 5.25 4.51
CA TYR A 67 4.55 4.67 5.73
C TYR A 67 3.99 3.28 5.46
N ILE A 68 4.32 2.34 6.34
CA ILE A 68 3.96 0.92 6.21
C ILE A 68 3.25 0.50 7.49
N GLY A 69 2.11 -0.19 7.33
CA GLY A 69 1.31 -0.69 8.45
C GLY A 69 0.55 0.38 9.23
N GLY A 70 0.76 1.67 8.97
CA GLY A 70 0.05 2.78 9.61
C GLY A 70 0.65 4.10 9.19
N LEU A 71 0.22 5.20 9.82
CA LEU A 71 0.80 6.54 9.67
C LEU A 71 0.49 7.37 10.93
N PRO A 72 1.22 8.45 11.23
CA PRO A 72 0.88 9.34 12.34
C PRO A 72 -0.55 9.87 12.20
N SER A 73 -1.30 9.94 13.30
CA SER A 73 -2.69 10.46 13.31
C SER A 73 -3.55 9.96 12.15
N ILE A 74 -3.69 8.63 12.02
CA ILE A 74 -4.32 7.94 10.88
C ILE A 74 -5.66 8.57 10.48
N GLU A 75 -6.54 8.80 11.45
CA GLU A 75 -7.87 9.34 11.17
C GLU A 75 -7.81 10.74 10.54
N LEU A 76 -6.97 11.63 11.09
CA LEU A 76 -6.78 12.98 10.54
C LEU A 76 -6.14 12.95 9.15
N ASN A 77 -5.05 12.20 8.98
CA ASN A 77 -4.30 12.17 7.72
C ASN A 77 -5.02 11.39 6.61
N THR A 78 -6.05 10.63 6.95
CA THR A 78 -6.88 9.90 5.98
C THR A 78 -8.30 10.46 5.88
N GLN A 79 -8.56 11.62 6.51
CA GLN A 79 -9.87 12.28 6.53
C GLN A 79 -11.00 11.34 6.99
N GLY A 80 -10.75 10.57 8.06
CA GLY A 80 -11.68 9.62 8.64
C GLY A 80 -11.79 8.29 7.90
N ARG A 81 -11.08 8.09 6.78
CA ARG A 81 -11.20 6.88 5.96
C ARG A 81 -10.67 5.64 6.66
N TYR A 82 -9.61 5.77 7.44
CA TYR A 82 -9.04 4.70 8.24
C TYR A 82 -8.89 5.17 9.68
N SER A 83 -9.32 4.33 10.63
CA SER A 83 -9.21 4.61 12.06
C SER A 83 -8.04 3.89 12.73
N ARG A 84 -7.46 2.89 12.06
CA ARG A 84 -6.38 2.05 12.59
C ARG A 84 -5.45 1.56 11.49
N GLY A 85 -4.24 1.21 11.89
CA GLY A 85 -3.23 0.59 11.04
C GLY A 85 -3.42 -0.92 10.90
N LEU A 86 -2.48 -1.54 10.21
CA LEU A 86 -2.33 -2.98 10.11
C LEU A 86 -1.98 -3.57 11.48
N VAL A 87 -2.73 -4.58 11.87
CA VAL A 87 -2.37 -5.50 12.96
C VAL A 87 -2.08 -6.83 12.30
N GLY A 88 -0.79 -7.15 12.16
CA GLY A 88 -0.36 -8.33 11.41
C GLY A 88 1.11 -8.26 11.04
N CYS A 89 1.45 -8.98 9.99
CA CYS A 89 2.83 -9.25 9.60
C CYS A 89 3.14 -8.79 8.18
N VAL A 90 4.31 -8.20 8.00
CA VAL A 90 4.86 -7.84 6.69
C VAL A 90 6.26 -8.43 6.59
N SER A 91 6.47 -9.31 5.63
CA SER A 91 7.74 -10.03 5.44
C SER A 91 8.64 -9.40 4.37
N GLN A 92 8.04 -8.81 3.34
CA GLN A 92 8.77 -8.21 2.22
C GLN A 92 8.01 -7.03 1.64
N ILE A 93 8.78 -6.00 1.23
CA ILE A 93 8.28 -4.86 0.47
C ILE A 93 9.28 -4.57 -0.64
N SER A 94 8.77 -4.52 -1.88
CA SER A 94 9.52 -4.15 -3.07
C SER A 94 8.85 -2.94 -3.72
N LEU A 95 9.64 -1.92 -4.03
CA LEU A 95 9.23 -0.77 -4.84
C LEU A 95 9.83 -0.88 -6.24
N SER A 96 9.10 -0.41 -7.25
CA SER A 96 9.53 -0.43 -8.66
C SER A 96 9.87 -1.82 -9.24
N GLY A 97 9.64 -2.90 -8.48
CA GLY A 97 9.92 -4.28 -8.85
C GLY A 97 11.32 -4.77 -8.47
N ASP A 98 12.24 -3.87 -8.15
CA ASP A 98 13.67 -4.17 -7.96
C ASP A 98 14.28 -3.49 -6.71
N PHE A 99 13.56 -2.59 -6.05
CA PHE A 99 14.02 -1.95 -4.83
C PHE A 99 13.39 -2.59 -3.59
N ASP A 100 14.03 -3.61 -3.05
CA ASP A 100 13.63 -4.23 -1.79
C ASP A 100 13.94 -3.32 -0.60
N ILE A 101 12.92 -3.03 0.21
CA ILE A 101 13.06 -2.25 1.44
C ILE A 101 13.46 -3.19 2.58
N PRO A 102 14.65 -3.04 3.17
CA PRO A 102 15.04 -3.89 4.29
C PRO A 102 14.17 -3.59 5.51
N LEU A 103 13.35 -4.57 5.92
CA LEU A 103 12.50 -4.44 7.12
C LEU A 103 13.27 -4.65 8.43
N SER A 104 14.59 -4.87 8.35
CA SER A 104 15.46 -4.93 9.51
C SER A 104 15.78 -3.51 9.99
N LEU A 105 15.33 -3.17 11.20
CA LEU A 105 15.43 -1.82 11.78
C LEU A 105 16.87 -1.29 11.83
N SER A 106 17.87 -2.17 11.90
CA SER A 106 19.28 -1.78 11.90
C SER A 106 19.82 -1.36 10.54
N LYS A 107 19.05 -1.52 9.46
CA LYS A 107 19.50 -1.32 8.08
C LYS A 107 18.90 -0.09 7.38
N LEU A 108 18.07 0.70 8.05
CA LEU A 108 17.44 1.89 7.47
C LEU A 108 17.76 3.15 8.27
N PRO A 109 18.73 3.99 7.86
CA PRO A 109 18.87 5.34 8.43
C PRO A 109 17.59 6.14 8.13
N HIS A 110 17.16 6.99 9.08
CA HIS A 110 15.93 7.81 8.99
C HIS A 110 14.59 7.05 9.01
N THR A 111 14.53 5.87 9.63
CA THR A 111 13.25 5.18 9.89
C THR A 111 12.77 5.41 11.32
N ILE A 112 11.49 5.74 11.48
CA ILE A 112 10.81 5.81 12.76
C ILE A 112 9.87 4.60 12.85
N THR A 113 9.98 3.83 13.93
CA THR A 113 9.09 2.69 14.18
C THR A 113 8.27 2.89 15.44
N ASN A 114 7.00 2.50 15.37
CA ASN A 114 6.09 2.54 16.49
C ASN A 114 5.33 1.20 16.57
N ASN A 115 5.45 0.51 17.72
CA ASN A 115 4.84 -0.81 17.95
C ASN A 115 5.19 -1.88 16.90
N VAL A 116 6.42 -1.83 16.36
CA VAL A 116 6.92 -2.82 15.39
C VAL A 116 7.71 -3.89 16.13
N GLY A 117 7.24 -5.14 16.04
CA GLY A 117 7.88 -6.32 16.60
C GLY A 117 8.30 -7.33 15.55
N ARG A 118 8.63 -8.54 15.99
CA ARG A 118 8.83 -9.69 15.09
C ARG A 118 7.54 -10.49 14.98
N CYS A 119 7.31 -11.07 13.81
CA CYS A 119 6.25 -12.06 13.63
C CYS A 119 6.61 -13.33 14.39
N ALA A 120 5.63 -13.87 15.14
CA ALA A 120 5.74 -15.20 15.71
C ALA A 120 5.59 -16.26 14.60
N PRO A 121 6.30 -17.40 14.68
CA PRO A 121 6.09 -18.54 13.79
C PRO A 121 4.68 -19.11 13.89
#